data_AF-A0A1I1VYF2-F1
#
_entry.id   AF-A0A1I1VYF2-F1
#
_cell.length_a   1.000
_cell.length_b   1.000
_cell.length_c   1.000
_cell.angle_alpha   90.00
_cell.angle_beta   90.00
_cell.angle_gamma   90.00
#
_symmetry.space_group_name_H-M   'P 1'
#
loop_
_entity.id
_entity.type
_entity.pdbx_description
1 polymer ?
#
loop_
_entity_poly.entity_id
_entity_poly.type
_entity_poly.pdbx_seq_one_letter_code
_entity_poly.pdbx_strand_id
1 'polypeptide(L)'
;MENPYLPFMSQDAITYVDAYRRAIDWTPEKIAQQMAWLGGRVNGEELQDSAVYAEYRGYEHALRWVSDREEPDFFVFLGSDNDYDEARRSAGDFGQQRIEELTEQLRTQREETNRLKREKQEADGGIARLKSEVAACKHQLSNCHGMQYILMAVAAAFFIISLVLAMLG
;
A
#
# COMPACT_ATOMS: atom_id res chain seq x y z
N MET A 1 -24.36 -31.37 25.84
CA MET A 1 -23.04 -31.46 25.21
C MET A 1 -22.36 -30.14 25.49
N GLU A 2 -21.27 -30.15 26.25
CA GLU A 2 -20.45 -28.96 26.49
C GLU A 2 -19.86 -28.48 25.17
N ASN A 3 -19.90 -27.17 24.94
CA ASN A 3 -19.39 -26.56 23.73
C ASN A 3 -17.85 -26.66 23.73
N PRO A 4 -17.20 -27.40 22.81
CA PRO A 4 -15.75 -27.62 22.84
C PRO A 4 -14.93 -26.38 22.44
N TYR A 5 -15.59 -25.30 22.02
CA TYR A 5 -14.93 -24.07 21.56
C TYR A 5 -14.68 -23.10 22.71
N LEU A 6 -13.51 -22.44 22.70
CA LEU A 6 -13.22 -21.29 23.56
C LEU A 6 -14.31 -20.22 23.40
N PRO A 7 -14.68 -19.49 24.47
CA PRO A 7 -15.67 -18.41 24.37
C PRO A 7 -15.22 -17.39 23.31
N PHE A 8 -16.14 -17.01 22.42
CA PHE A 8 -15.90 -16.01 21.38
C PHE A 8 -15.42 -14.70 22.01
N MET A 9 -14.23 -14.23 21.63
CA MET A 9 -13.69 -12.94 22.05
C MET A 9 -14.18 -11.82 21.13
N SER A 10 -14.13 -10.57 21.57
CA SER A 10 -14.50 -9.40 20.75
C SER A 10 -13.68 -9.29 19.45
N GLN A 11 -12.42 -9.72 19.48
CA GLN A 11 -11.54 -9.79 18.31
C GLN A 11 -12.04 -10.80 17.26
N ASP A 12 -12.71 -11.88 17.68
CA ASP A 12 -13.25 -12.90 16.80
C ASP A 12 -14.49 -12.40 16.04
N ALA A 13 -15.24 -11.47 16.63
CA ALA A 13 -16.38 -10.83 15.96
C ALA A 13 -15.92 -10.02 14.73
N ILE A 14 -14.77 -9.35 14.79
CA ILE A 14 -14.19 -8.63 13.64
C ILE A 14 -13.84 -9.63 12.54
N THR A 15 -13.13 -10.70 12.88
CA THR A 15 -12.75 -11.77 11.95
C THR A 15 -13.97 -12.40 11.28
N TYR A 16 -15.03 -12.69 12.05
CA TYR A 16 -16.31 -13.19 11.53
C TYR A 16 -16.96 -12.22 10.55
N VAL A 17 -17.10 -10.93 10.93
CA VAL A 17 -17.74 -9.91 10.08
C VAL A 17 -16.97 -9.69 8.79
N ASP A 18 -15.64 -9.65 8.85
CA ASP A 18 -14.79 -9.47 7.68
C ASP A 18 -14.83 -10.69 6.75
N ALA A 19 -14.87 -11.91 7.31
CA ALA A 19 -15.06 -13.13 6.52
C ALA A 19 -16.42 -13.12 5.81
N TYR A 20 -17.49 -12.84 6.54
CA TYR A 20 -18.85 -12.74 5.99
C TYR A 20 -18.94 -11.69 4.88
N ARG A 21 -18.47 -10.46 5.13
CA ARG A 21 -18.50 -9.36 4.15
C ARG A 21 -17.71 -9.66 2.88
N ARG A 22 -16.57 -10.34 2.97
CA ARG A 22 -15.80 -10.73 1.77
C ARG A 22 -16.53 -11.80 0.96
N ALA A 23 -17.26 -12.68 1.63
CA ALA A 23 -17.85 -13.88 1.04
C ALA A 23 -19.22 -13.67 0.41
N ILE A 24 -20.01 -12.67 0.83
CA ILE A 24 -21.34 -12.40 0.25
C ILE A 24 -21.29 -12.06 -1.26
N ASP A 25 -20.13 -11.62 -1.76
CA ASP A 25 -19.92 -11.30 -3.18
C ASP A 25 -19.34 -12.49 -3.99
N TRP A 26 -19.13 -13.64 -3.36
CA TRP A 26 -18.56 -14.83 -4.00
C TRP A 26 -19.65 -15.80 -4.48
N THR A 27 -19.25 -16.79 -5.30
CA THR A 27 -20.13 -17.92 -5.65
C THR A 27 -20.16 -18.95 -4.50
N PRO A 28 -21.26 -19.71 -4.34
CA PRO A 28 -21.35 -20.77 -3.33
C PRO A 28 -20.18 -21.76 -3.37
N GLU A 29 -19.72 -22.14 -4.57
CA GLU A 29 -18.62 -23.10 -4.74
C GLU A 29 -17.31 -22.56 -4.19
N LYS A 30 -17.05 -21.26 -4.37
CA LYS A 30 -15.85 -20.61 -3.85
C LYS A 30 -15.88 -20.53 -2.33
N ILE A 31 -17.04 -20.26 -1.74
CA ILE A 31 -17.22 -20.22 -0.28
C ILE A 31 -17.02 -21.63 0.29
N ALA A 32 -17.63 -22.66 -0.32
CA ALA A 32 -17.48 -24.06 0.09
C ALA A 32 -16.02 -24.55 0.03
N GLN A 33 -15.25 -24.14 -0.99
CA GLN A 33 -13.82 -24.46 -1.08
C GLN A 33 -13.02 -23.86 0.09
N GLN A 34 -13.31 -22.62 0.47
CA GLN A 34 -12.64 -21.95 1.59
C GLN A 34 -13.04 -22.59 2.93
N MET A 35 -14.31 -22.96 3.09
CA MET A 35 -14.78 -23.70 4.26
C MET A 35 -14.12 -25.08 4.36
N ALA A 36 -13.93 -25.81 3.25
CA ALA A 36 -13.26 -27.10 3.27
C ALA A 36 -11.78 -26.99 3.68
N TRP A 37 -11.09 -25.93 3.20
CA TRP A 37 -9.73 -25.63 3.61
C TRP A 37 -9.63 -25.28 5.11
N LEU A 38 -10.56 -24.48 5.62
CA LEU A 38 -10.63 -24.13 7.05
C LEU A 38 -11.07 -25.31 7.92
N GLY A 39 -12.01 -26.13 7.47
CA GLY A 39 -12.49 -27.32 8.19
C GLY A 39 -11.39 -28.35 8.39
N GLY A 40 -10.43 -28.45 7.46
CA GLY A 40 -9.21 -29.24 7.66
C GLY A 40 -8.28 -28.70 8.77
N ARG A 41 -8.35 -27.40 9.06
CA ARG A 41 -7.60 -26.73 10.14
C ARG A 41 -8.36 -26.71 11.47
N VAL A 42 -9.69 -26.77 11.45
CA VAL A 42 -10.55 -26.81 12.66
C VAL A 42 -10.61 -28.21 13.30
N ASN A 43 -10.39 -29.27 12.50
CA ASN A 43 -10.48 -30.67 12.93
C ASN A 43 -9.12 -31.33 13.26
N GLY A 44 -7.99 -30.67 13.02
CA GLY A 44 -6.66 -31.15 13.38
C GLY A 44 -6.18 -30.53 14.69
N GLU A 45 -6.04 -31.36 15.72
CA GLU A 45 -5.54 -31.16 17.10
C GLU A 45 -4.88 -29.83 17.53
N GLU A 46 -5.05 -29.56 18.84
CA GLU A 46 -4.64 -28.39 19.66
C GLU A 46 -5.56 -27.16 19.57
N LEU A 47 -6.09 -26.76 20.74
CA LEU A 47 -6.86 -25.54 21.05
C LEU A 47 -7.28 -24.74 19.80
N GLN A 48 -8.51 -24.99 19.34
CA GLN A 48 -9.09 -24.32 18.19
C GLN A 48 -8.95 -22.81 18.33
N ASP A 49 -8.08 -22.24 17.50
CA ASP A 49 -7.90 -20.80 17.37
C ASP A 49 -9.29 -20.18 17.13
N SER A 50 -9.74 -19.39 18.11
CA SER A 50 -11.09 -18.81 18.11
C SER A 50 -11.32 -17.94 16.87
N ALA A 51 -10.24 -17.35 16.32
CA ALA A 51 -10.29 -16.59 15.09
C ALA A 51 -10.55 -17.48 13.86
N VAL A 52 -9.94 -18.68 13.80
CA VAL A 52 -10.17 -19.64 12.70
C VAL A 52 -11.60 -20.17 12.73
N TYR A 53 -12.11 -20.46 13.93
CA TYR A 53 -13.51 -20.87 14.08
C TYR A 53 -14.48 -19.72 13.71
N ALA A 54 -14.18 -18.49 14.11
CA ALA A 54 -14.97 -17.32 13.73
C ALA A 54 -14.97 -17.06 12.22
N GLU A 55 -13.82 -17.20 11.56
CA GLU A 55 -13.72 -17.11 10.10
C GLU A 55 -14.55 -18.22 9.42
N TYR A 56 -14.47 -19.46 9.91
CA TYR A 56 -15.27 -20.57 9.41
C TYR A 56 -16.77 -20.29 9.51
N ARG A 57 -17.24 -19.80 10.68
CA ARG A 57 -18.65 -19.42 10.88
C ARG A 57 -19.08 -18.27 9.99
N GLY A 58 -18.19 -17.30 9.73
CA GLY A 58 -18.45 -16.20 8.80
C GLY A 58 -18.71 -16.70 7.38
N TYR A 59 -17.90 -17.65 6.89
CA TYR A 59 -18.13 -18.28 5.59
C TYR A 59 -19.36 -19.18 5.56
N GLU A 60 -19.64 -19.93 6.62
CA GLU A 60 -20.85 -20.75 6.72
C GLU A 60 -22.12 -19.91 6.55
N HIS A 61 -22.21 -18.80 7.28
CA HIS A 61 -23.37 -17.92 7.21
C HIS A 61 -23.43 -17.17 5.86
N ALA A 62 -22.30 -16.79 5.29
CA ALA A 62 -22.27 -16.22 3.94
C ALA A 62 -22.77 -17.23 2.89
N LEU A 63 -22.43 -18.51 3.02
CA LEU A 63 -22.90 -19.56 2.10
C LEU A 63 -24.43 -19.70 2.15
N ARG A 64 -25.04 -19.69 3.34
CA ARG A 64 -26.50 -19.72 3.51
C ARG A 64 -27.17 -18.48 2.92
N TRP A 65 -26.60 -17.30 3.14
CA TRP A 65 -27.09 -16.07 2.54
C TRP A 65 -27.02 -16.09 1.00
N VAL A 66 -25.88 -16.48 0.43
CA VAL A 66 -25.67 -16.46 -1.02
C VAL A 66 -26.52 -17.52 -1.72
N SER A 67 -26.70 -18.69 -1.10
CA SER A 67 -27.44 -19.81 -1.68
C SER A 67 -28.95 -19.68 -1.47
N ASP A 68 -29.36 -19.44 -0.23
CA ASP A 68 -30.76 -19.58 0.20
C ASP A 68 -31.39 -18.24 0.62
N ARG A 69 -30.61 -17.14 0.62
CA ARG A 69 -31.03 -15.82 1.14
C ARG A 69 -31.51 -15.87 2.58
N GLU A 70 -31.04 -16.87 3.32
CA GLU A 70 -31.27 -16.98 4.76
C GLU A 70 -30.43 -15.92 5.46
N GLU A 71 -31.09 -15.00 6.16
CA GLU A 71 -30.37 -14.03 6.98
C GLU A 71 -29.60 -14.79 8.07
N PRO A 72 -28.32 -14.43 8.31
CA PRO A 72 -27.60 -15.01 9.41
C PRO A 72 -28.34 -14.69 10.71
N ASP A 73 -28.65 -15.73 11.48
CA ASP A 73 -28.91 -15.56 12.90
C ASP A 73 -27.60 -15.05 13.54
N PHE A 74 -27.45 -13.72 13.61
CA PHE A 74 -26.31 -13.04 14.22
C PHE A 74 -26.35 -13.20 15.75
N PHE A 75 -26.37 -14.44 16.23
CA PHE A 75 -26.21 -14.80 17.63
C PHE A 75 -24.87 -15.52 17.76
N VAL A 76 -23.79 -14.75 17.70
CA VAL A 76 -22.50 -15.19 18.24
C VAL A 76 -22.71 -15.26 19.75
N PHE A 77 -22.82 -16.47 20.30
CA PHE A 77 -22.97 -16.70 21.75
C PHE A 77 -21.73 -16.17 22.49
N LEU A 78 -21.78 -14.90 22.89
CA LEU A 78 -21.02 -14.38 24.02
C LEU A 78 -21.68 -15.01 25.27
N GLY A 79 -20.88 -15.64 26.13
CA GLY A 79 -21.39 -16.46 27.21
C GLY A 79 -22.44 -15.75 28.09
N SER A 80 -23.55 -16.47 28.34
CA SER A 80 -24.66 -16.15 29.26
C SER A 80 -25.39 -14.80 29.07
N ASP A 81 -26.72 -14.85 29.07
CA ASP A 81 -27.63 -13.73 28.81
C ASP A 81 -27.46 -12.48 29.71
N ASN A 82 -26.67 -12.56 30.78
CA ASN A 82 -26.44 -11.43 31.70
C ASN A 82 -25.28 -10.50 31.27
N ASP A 83 -24.41 -10.93 30.36
CA ASP A 83 -23.21 -10.17 29.96
C ASP A 83 -23.42 -9.39 28.64
N TYR A 84 -24.62 -9.46 28.05
CA TYR A 84 -24.94 -8.90 26.73
C TYR A 84 -24.79 -7.38 26.66
N ASP A 85 -25.26 -6.66 27.69
CA ASP A 85 -25.16 -5.21 27.75
C ASP A 85 -23.73 -4.73 28.05
N GLU A 86 -22.96 -5.52 28.80
CA GLU A 86 -21.57 -5.21 29.15
C GLU A 86 -20.62 -5.48 27.98
N ALA A 87 -20.79 -6.61 27.28
CA ALA A 87 -20.05 -6.93 26.07
C ALA A 87 -20.36 -5.98 24.91
N ARG A 88 -21.62 -5.53 24.78
CA ARG A 88 -22.02 -4.53 23.78
C ARG A 88 -21.39 -3.15 24.04
N ARG A 89 -21.29 -2.72 25.31
CA ARG A 89 -20.59 -1.49 25.68
C ARG A 89 -19.09 -1.61 25.42
N SER A 90 -18.48 -2.72 25.85
CA SER A 90 -17.04 -2.98 25.64
C SER A 90 -16.66 -3.03 24.15
N ALA A 91 -17.50 -3.64 23.30
CA ALA A 91 -17.30 -3.64 21.85
C ALA A 91 -17.44 -2.23 21.22
N GLY A 92 -18.35 -1.41 21.74
CA GLY A 92 -18.50 -0.01 21.35
C GLY A 92 -17.27 0.83 21.70
N ASP A 93 -16.76 0.67 22.92
CA ASP A 93 -15.58 1.40 23.42
C ASP A 93 -14.31 0.98 22.68
N PHE A 94 -14.13 -0.32 22.44
CA PHE A 94 -13.00 -0.83 21.66
C PHE A 94 -13.06 -0.38 20.20
N GLY A 95 -14.25 -0.42 19.59
CA GLY A 95 -14.47 0.08 18.24
C GLY A 95 -14.16 1.58 18.12
N GLN A 96 -14.58 2.36 19.11
CA GLN A 96 -14.31 3.80 19.16
C GLN A 96 -12.81 4.09 19.33
N GLN A 97 -12.13 3.39 20.24
CA GLN A 97 -10.69 3.51 20.42
C GLN A 97 -9.93 3.14 19.14
N ARG A 98 -10.37 2.09 18.44
CA ARG A 98 -9.76 1.67 17.17
C ARG A 98 -9.97 2.69 16.05
N ILE A 99 -11.14 3.33 16.00
CA ILE A 99 -11.42 4.43 15.05
C ILE A 99 -10.51 5.63 15.35
N GLU A 100 -10.31 5.98 16.62
CA GLU A 100 -9.42 7.06 17.03
C GLU A 100 -7.97 6.78 16.65
N GLU A 101 -7.47 5.57 16.92
CA GLU A 101 -6.13 5.14 16.51
C GLU A 101 -5.94 5.21 15.00
N LEU A 102 -6.90 4.68 14.23
CA LEU A 102 -6.83 4.71 12.76
C LEU A 102 -6.91 6.14 12.22
N THR A 103 -7.69 7.01 12.87
CA THR A 103 -7.79 8.43 12.51
C THR A 103 -6.46 9.15 12.74
N GLU A 104 -5.78 8.87 13.86
CA GLU A 104 -4.47 9.45 14.16
C GLU A 104 -3.38 8.91 13.22
N GLN A 105 -3.41 7.62 12.89
CA GLN A 105 -2.53 7.04 11.87
C GLN A 105 -2.75 7.69 10.49
N LEU A 106 -4.00 7.95 10.12
CA LEU A 106 -4.32 8.63 8.87
C LEU A 106 -3.83 10.08 8.88
N ARG A 107 -3.92 10.76 10.03
CA ARG A 107 -3.42 12.14 10.22
C ARG A 107 -1.91 12.20 10.05
N THR A 108 -1.18 11.33 10.74
CA THR A 108 0.29 11.25 10.66
C THR A 108 0.78 10.88 9.26
N GLN A 109 0.14 9.91 8.59
CA GLN A 109 0.46 9.58 7.19
C GLN A 109 0.20 10.74 6.23
N ARG A 110 -0.85 11.53 6.44
CA ARG A 110 -1.11 12.74 5.63
C ARG A 110 -0.03 13.80 5.84
N GLU A 111 0.40 14.03 7.08
CA GLU A 111 1.48 14.96 7.39
C GLU A 111 2.80 14.53 6.73
N GLU A 112 3.14 13.24 6.81
CA GLU A 112 4.33 12.70 6.17
C GLU A 112 4.26 12.78 4.64
N THR A 113 3.11 12.47 4.05
CA THR A 113 2.88 12.62 2.60
C THR A 113 3.08 14.08 2.16
N ASN A 114 2.59 15.04 2.94
CA ASN A 114 2.77 16.46 2.65
C ASN A 114 4.24 16.89 2.79
N ARG A 115 4.97 16.35 3.77
CA ARG A 115 6.42 16.58 3.92
C ARG A 115 7.18 16.07 2.70
N LEU A 116 6.96 14.79 2.32
CA LEU A 116 7.60 14.17 1.16
C LEU A 116 7.27 14.91 -0.15
N LYS A 117 6.05 15.45 -0.28
CA LYS A 117 5.67 16.26 -1.44
C LYS A 117 6.47 17.57 -1.54
N ARG A 118 6.76 18.22 -0.42
CA ARG A 118 7.62 19.43 -0.39
C ARG A 118 9.07 19.10 -0.73
N GLU A 119 9.62 18.05 -0.10
CA GLU A 119 10.98 17.58 -0.39
C GLU A 119 11.15 17.22 -1.88
N LYS A 120 10.15 16.57 -2.48
CA LYS A 120 10.13 16.29 -3.92
C LYS A 120 10.15 17.58 -4.76
N GLN A 121 9.34 18.58 -4.42
CA GLN A 121 9.32 19.86 -5.14
C GLN A 121 10.66 20.59 -5.05
N GLU A 122 11.32 20.56 -3.89
CA GLU A 122 12.65 21.12 -3.70
C GLU A 122 13.70 20.38 -4.54
N ALA A 123 13.66 19.05 -4.55
CA ALA A 123 14.55 18.21 -5.36
C ALA A 123 14.34 18.46 -6.87
N ASP A 124 13.09 18.52 -7.34
CA ASP A 124 12.75 18.84 -8.73
C ASP A 124 13.26 20.23 -9.13
N GLY A 125 13.15 21.22 -8.24
CA GLY A 125 13.72 22.56 -8.43
C GLY A 125 15.26 22.54 -8.53
N GLY A 126 15.93 21.76 -7.68
CA GLY A 126 17.37 21.54 -7.74
C GLY A 126 17.82 20.89 -9.06
N ILE A 127 17.09 19.87 -9.53
CA ILE A 127 17.36 19.21 -10.82
C ILE A 127 17.20 20.20 -11.97
N ALA A 128 16.15 21.03 -11.96
CA ALA A 128 15.94 22.04 -13.00
C ALA A 128 17.10 23.04 -13.07
N ARG A 129 17.59 23.49 -11.90
CA ARG A 129 18.76 24.37 -11.80
C ARG A 129 20.02 23.71 -12.34
N LEU A 130 20.32 22.48 -11.92
CA LEU A 130 21.48 21.73 -12.42
C LEU A 130 21.42 21.50 -13.94
N LYS A 131 20.24 21.20 -14.50
CA LYS A 131 20.05 21.09 -15.95
C LYS A 131 20.37 22.40 -16.66
N SER A 132 19.94 23.54 -16.10
CA SER A 132 20.27 24.87 -16.63
C SER A 132 21.78 25.14 -16.58
N GLU A 133 22.44 24.82 -15.46
CA GLU A 133 23.89 25.00 -15.30
C GLU A 133 24.68 24.11 -16.27
N VAL A 134 24.27 22.86 -16.46
CA VAL A 134 24.87 21.95 -17.46
C VAL A 134 24.69 22.48 -18.87
N ALA A 135 23.51 22.99 -19.22
CA ALA A 135 23.26 23.58 -20.54
C ALA A 135 24.14 24.82 -20.78
N ALA A 136 24.28 25.69 -19.78
CA ALA A 136 25.15 26.86 -19.86
C ALA A 136 26.63 26.46 -20.03
N CYS A 137 27.11 25.48 -19.26
CA CYS A 137 28.47 24.96 -19.36
C CYS A 137 28.73 24.34 -20.74
N LYS A 138 27.78 23.55 -21.27
CA LYS A 138 27.86 22.98 -22.62
C LYS A 138 27.95 24.06 -23.70
N HIS A 139 27.19 25.14 -23.56
CA HIS A 139 27.25 26.28 -24.48
C HIS A 139 28.61 27.01 -24.40
N GLN A 140 29.15 27.22 -23.20
CA GLN A 140 30.47 27.82 -23.02
C GLN A 140 31.57 26.94 -23.62
N LEU A 141 31.50 25.62 -23.42
CA LEU A 141 32.45 24.67 -24.00
C LEU A 141 32.39 24.69 -25.54
N SER A 142 31.19 24.70 -26.12
CA SER A 142 31.00 24.80 -27.56
C SER A 142 31.61 26.08 -28.14
N ASN A 143 31.41 27.22 -27.46
CA ASN A 143 31.99 28.50 -27.87
C ASN A 143 33.52 28.47 -27.83
N CYS A 144 34.10 27.88 -26.78
CA CYS A 144 35.55 27.77 -26.62
C CYS A 144 36.18 26.89 -27.72
N HIS A 145 35.58 25.74 -28.01
CA HIS A 145 36.01 24.88 -29.12
C HIS A 145 35.87 25.58 -30.47
N GLY A 146 34.75 26.27 -30.73
CA GLY A 146 34.58 27.07 -31.95
C GLY A 146 35.67 28.13 -32.12
N MET A 147 36.04 28.81 -31.03
CA MET A 147 37.10 29.82 -31.04
C MET A 147 38.49 29.22 -31.32
N GLN A 148 38.79 28.05 -30.75
CA GLN A 148 40.03 27.31 -31.07
C GLN A 148 40.14 26.94 -32.54
N TYR A 149 39.06 26.44 -33.17
CA TYR A 149 39.07 26.12 -34.59
C TYR A 149 39.30 27.36 -35.47
N ILE A 150 38.69 28.49 -35.13
CA ILE A 150 38.89 29.76 -35.84
C ILE A 150 40.35 30.21 -35.72
N LEU A 151 40.93 30.18 -34.52
CA LEU A 151 42.35 30.52 -34.29
C LEU A 151 43.29 29.62 -35.09
N MET A 152 43.05 28.30 -35.07
CA MET A 152 43.82 27.32 -35.86
C MET A 152 43.72 27.59 -37.37
N ALA A 153 42.53 27.91 -37.87
CA ALA A 153 42.31 28.22 -39.29
C ALA A 153 43.05 29.50 -39.72
N VAL A 154 43.01 30.55 -38.89
CA VAL A 154 43.73 31.81 -39.14
C VAL A 154 45.25 31.58 -39.14
N ALA A 155 45.77 30.80 -38.18
CA ALA A 155 47.19 30.45 -38.12
C ALA A 155 47.64 29.66 -39.36
N ALA A 156 46.83 28.68 -39.80
CA ALA A 156 47.11 27.91 -41.02
C ALA A 156 47.10 28.80 -42.27
N ALA A 157 46.13 29.71 -42.40
CA ALA A 157 46.06 30.64 -43.52
C ALA A 157 47.31 31.56 -43.57
N PHE A 158 47.72 32.12 -42.43
CA PHE A 158 48.96 32.89 -42.34
C PHE A 158 50.19 32.08 -42.75
N PHE A 159 50.28 30.82 -42.30
CA PHE A 159 51.39 29.95 -42.67
C PHE A 159 51.45 29.70 -44.18
N ILE A 160 50.31 29.42 -44.81
CA ILE A 160 50.22 29.21 -46.26
C ILE A 160 50.65 30.48 -47.03
N ILE A 161 50.15 31.65 -46.62
CA ILE A 161 50.51 32.92 -47.27
C ILE A 161 52.01 33.19 -47.17
N SER A 162 52.59 33.01 -45.98
CA SER A 162 54.04 33.16 -45.77
C SER A 162 54.86 32.18 -46.61
N LEU A 163 54.40 30.93 -46.74
CA LEU A 163 55.06 29.92 -47.56
C LEU A 163 55.04 30.30 -49.05
N VAL A 164 53.90 30.77 -49.55
CA VAL A 164 53.74 31.21 -50.94
C VAL A 164 54.63 32.43 -51.25
N LEU A 165 54.64 33.42 -50.35
CA LEU A 165 55.53 34.58 -50.47
C LEU A 165 57.01 34.17 -50.50
N ALA A 166 57.41 33.21 -49.67
CA ALA A 166 58.78 32.72 -49.63
C ALA A 166 59.20 31.93 -50.89
N MET A 167 58.26 31.34 -51.64
CA MET A 167 58.56 30.67 -52.91
C MET A 167 58.59 31.61 -54.12
N LEU A 168 58.01 32.81 -54.01
CA LEU A 168 57.92 33.80 -55.10
C LEU A 168 59.02 34.87 -55.06
N GLY A 169 59.74 35.00 -53.95
CA GLY A 169 60.89 35.90 -53.79
C GLY A 169 62.21 35.17 -53.97
#